data_AF-A0A6G0JSL6-F1
#
_entry.id   AF-A0A6G0JSL6-F1
#
_cell.length_a   1.000
_cell.length_b   1.000
_cell.length_c   1.000
_cell.angle_alpha   90.00
_cell.angle_beta   90.00
_cell.angle_gamma   90.00
#
_symmetry.space_group_name_H-M   'P 1'
#
loop_
_entity.id
_entity.type
_entity.pdbx_description
1 polymer ?
#
loop_
_entity_poly.entity_id
_entity_poly.type
_entity_poly.pdbx_seq_one_letter_code
_entity_poly.pdbx_strand_id
1 'polypeptide(L)'
;TDQAGHSTKRTLLKSGLAPVCPVFAALLLQRNACLLKLSPDSPLCSIGRQRMLSADTMTKVLRLAAKQAGEDAERISTHSLRTGGASALHAAGVDADAIRMHGRWASDAYQAFLREASATSLQLAKRMGHVTSKPN
;
A
#
# COMPACT_ATOMS: atom_id res chain seq x y z
N THR A 1 -1.04 -9.64 4.38
CA THR A 1 -1.89 -10.84 4.49
C THR A 1 -3.10 -10.62 3.63
N ASP A 2 -3.40 -11.55 2.73
CA ASP A 2 -4.80 -11.76 2.35
C ASP A 2 -5.58 -12.20 3.59
N GLN A 3 -6.89 -12.04 3.54
CA GLN A 3 -7.77 -12.43 4.63
C GLN A 3 -7.75 -13.95 4.91
N ALA A 4 -7.17 -14.75 4.00
CA ALA A 4 -7.07 -16.21 4.09
C ALA A 4 -5.68 -16.75 4.48
N GLY A 5 -4.67 -15.89 4.67
CA GLY A 5 -3.34 -16.32 5.12
C GLY A 5 -2.51 -17.08 4.08
N HIS A 6 -2.91 -17.07 2.80
CA HIS A 6 -2.15 -17.76 1.75
C HIS A 6 -0.94 -16.92 1.30
N SER A 7 0.21 -17.58 1.23
CA SER A 7 1.42 -17.05 0.61
C SER A 7 1.18 -16.72 -0.87
N THR A 8 1.82 -15.66 -1.35
CA THR A 8 1.73 -15.23 -2.75
C THR A 8 3.09 -14.69 -3.20
N LYS A 9 3.40 -14.86 -4.48
CA LYS A 9 4.60 -14.28 -5.11
C LYS A 9 4.15 -13.14 -6.02
N ARG A 10 4.88 -12.02 -5.97
CA ARG A 10 4.61 -10.85 -6.78
C ARG A 10 5.91 -10.23 -7.27
N THR A 11 5.87 -9.73 -8.48
CA THR A 11 6.99 -9.01 -9.09
C THR A 11 6.71 -7.52 -8.97
N LEU A 12 7.63 -6.79 -8.34
CA LEU A 12 7.62 -5.34 -8.29
C LEU A 12 8.85 -4.82 -9.03
N LEU A 13 8.66 -3.81 -9.85
CA LEU A 13 9.73 -3.21 -10.65
C LEU A 13 10.29 -1.95 -9.97
N LYS A 14 11.42 -1.46 -10.45
CA LYS A 14 11.97 -0.17 -10.00
C LYS A 14 10.97 0.94 -10.31
N SER A 15 10.58 1.70 -9.29
CA SER A 15 9.71 2.87 -9.44
C SER A 15 10.39 4.09 -10.07
N GLY A 16 11.73 4.14 -10.08
CA GLY A 16 12.49 5.34 -10.47
C GLY A 16 12.46 6.47 -9.43
N LEU A 17 11.76 6.28 -8.31
CA LEU A 17 11.58 7.29 -7.26
C LEU A 17 12.27 6.83 -5.97
N ALA A 18 13.38 7.48 -5.61
CA ALA A 18 14.00 7.32 -4.30
C ALA A 18 13.39 8.31 -3.28
N PRO A 19 13.23 7.94 -2.00
CA PRO A 19 13.54 6.63 -1.40
C PRO A 19 12.45 5.56 -1.58
N VAL A 20 11.29 5.91 -2.18
CA VAL A 20 10.10 5.04 -2.27
C VAL A 20 10.18 4.09 -3.47
N CYS A 21 11.20 3.22 -3.47
CA CYS A 21 11.41 2.22 -4.51
C CYS A 21 11.39 0.80 -3.92
N PRO A 22 10.51 -0.11 -4.38
CA PRO A 22 10.41 -1.45 -3.81
C PRO A 22 11.68 -2.28 -4.03
N VAL A 23 12.37 -2.08 -5.16
CA VAL A 23 13.65 -2.74 -5.43
C VAL A 23 14.73 -2.23 -4.48
N PHE A 24 14.79 -0.91 -4.25
CA PHE A 24 15.73 -0.35 -3.29
C PHE A 24 15.45 -0.83 -1.85
N ALA A 25 14.19 -0.84 -1.44
CA ALA A 25 13.77 -1.37 -0.14
C ALA A 25 14.16 -2.85 0.04
N ALA A 26 13.99 -3.68 -0.99
CA ALA A 26 14.41 -5.08 -0.97
C ALA A 26 15.93 -5.24 -0.79
N LEU A 27 16.74 -4.39 -1.43
CA LEU A 27 18.19 -4.38 -1.25
C LEU A 27 18.60 -4.00 0.18
N LEU A 28 17.91 -3.02 0.79
CA LEU A 28 18.15 -2.66 2.20
C LEU A 28 17.82 -3.82 3.15
N LEU A 29 16.71 -4.51 2.91
CA LEU A 29 16.32 -5.68 3.69
C LEU A 29 17.33 -6.84 3.51
N GLN A 30 17.80 -7.08 2.29
CA GLN A 30 18.81 -8.11 2.02
C GLN A 30 20.15 -7.79 2.71
N ARG A 31 20.60 -6.53 2.65
CA ARG A 31 21.78 -6.08 3.38
C ARG A 31 21.62 -6.30 4.89
N ASN A 32 20.46 -5.96 5.45
CA ASN A 32 20.15 -6.19 6.86
C ASN A 32 20.19 -7.69 7.22
N ALA A 33 19.66 -8.56 6.37
CA ALA A 33 19.73 -10.01 6.57
C ALA A 33 21.18 -10.54 6.59
N CYS A 34 22.06 -10.02 5.72
CA CYS A 34 23.48 -10.33 5.75
C CYS A 34 24.15 -9.86 7.05
N LEU A 35 23.87 -8.64 7.50
CA LEU A 35 24.42 -8.10 8.75
C LEU A 35 23.98 -8.90 9.98
N LEU A 36 22.72 -9.35 9.99
CA LEU A 36 22.18 -10.19 11.05
C LEU A 36 22.62 -11.66 10.94
N LYS A 37 23.23 -12.07 9.82
CA LYS A 37 23.61 -13.46 9.50
C LYS A 37 22.40 -14.41 9.56
N LEU A 38 21.31 -14.01 8.91
CA LEU A 38 20.09 -14.81 8.86
C LEU A 38 20.26 -16.05 7.98
N SER A 39 19.56 -17.14 8.32
CA SER A 39 19.46 -18.30 7.43
C SER A 39 18.57 -17.98 6.22
N PRO A 40 18.69 -18.71 5.09
CA PRO A 40 17.84 -18.52 3.91
C PRO A 40 16.34 -18.62 4.19
N ASP A 41 15.95 -19.44 5.17
CA ASP A 41 14.55 -19.65 5.57
C ASP A 41 14.05 -18.65 6.63
N SER A 42 14.92 -17.77 7.12
CA SER A 42 14.55 -16.75 8.09
C SER A 42 13.73 -15.63 7.44
N PRO A 43 12.76 -15.03 8.14
CA PRO A 43 12.00 -13.89 7.63
C PRO A 43 12.90 -12.71 7.27
N LEU A 44 12.73 -12.18 6.05
CA LEU A 44 13.58 -11.09 5.54
C LEU A 44 13.41 -9.78 6.34
N CYS A 45 12.20 -9.50 6.83
CA CYS A 45 11.88 -8.33 7.67
C CYS A 45 12.23 -8.58 9.15
N SER A 46 13.46 -9.04 9.42
CA SER A 46 13.93 -9.30 10.79
C SER A 46 14.70 -8.12 11.37
N ILE A 47 14.50 -7.87 12.66
CA ILE A 47 15.20 -6.84 13.46
C ILE A 47 16.23 -7.46 14.42
N GLY A 48 16.42 -8.77 14.34
CA GLY A 48 17.42 -9.55 15.08
C GLY A 48 17.43 -10.99 14.57
N ARG A 49 18.41 -11.79 15.01
CA ARG A 49 18.59 -13.19 14.51
C ARG A 49 17.36 -14.08 14.63
N GLN A 50 16.55 -13.88 15.66
CA GLN A 50 15.35 -14.67 15.94
C GLN A 50 14.13 -13.77 16.18
N ARG A 51 14.18 -12.52 15.72
CA ARG A 51 13.10 -11.54 15.96
C ARG A 51 12.66 -10.92 14.64
N MET A 52 11.49 -11.35 14.18
CA MET A 52 10.80 -10.71 13.07
C MET A 52 10.17 -9.38 13.53
N LEU A 53 10.13 -8.41 12.64
CA LEU A 53 9.40 -7.17 12.86
C LEU A 53 7.90 -7.45 13.02
N SER A 54 7.30 -6.99 14.11
CA SER A 54 5.86 -7.11 14.33
C SER A 54 5.09 -5.93 13.71
N ALA A 55 3.81 -6.14 13.44
CA ALA A 55 2.92 -5.08 12.96
C ALA A 55 2.74 -3.95 13.99
N ASP A 56 2.77 -4.27 15.28
CA ASP A 56 2.72 -3.28 16.37
C ASP A 56 3.97 -2.40 16.39
N THR A 57 5.15 -3.01 16.31
CA THR A 57 6.43 -2.28 16.24
C THR A 57 6.47 -1.39 15.01
N MET A 58 6.04 -1.90 13.85
CA MET A 58 5.95 -1.10 12.62
C MET A 58 4.95 0.06 12.79
N THR A 59 3.78 -0.20 13.37
CA THR A 59 2.76 0.84 13.61
C THR A 59 3.30 1.94 14.52
N LYS A 60 4.06 1.61 15.57
CA LYS A 60 4.73 2.61 16.44
C LYS A 60 5.68 3.50 15.64
N VAL A 61 6.51 2.91 14.77
CA VAL A 61 7.42 3.69 13.90
C VAL A 61 6.65 4.59 12.95
N LEU A 62 5.59 4.08 12.31
CA LEU A 62 4.75 4.87 11.40
C LEU A 62 4.07 6.04 12.11
N ARG A 63 3.58 5.82 13.33
CA ARG A 63 2.95 6.87 14.15
C ARG A 63 3.94 7.95 14.55
N LEU A 64 5.19 7.58 14.87
CA LEU A 64 6.24 8.57 15.12
C LEU A 64 6.54 9.42 13.89
N ALA A 65 6.63 8.79 12.70
CA ALA A 65 6.81 9.50 11.45
C ALA A 65 5.62 10.42 11.13
N ALA A 66 4.39 9.96 11.37
CA ALA A 66 3.18 10.76 11.18
C ALA A 66 3.19 12.03 12.03
N LYS A 67 3.53 11.92 13.32
CA LYS A 67 3.66 13.09 14.21
C LYS A 67 4.68 14.10 13.69
N GLN A 68 5.82 13.62 13.19
CA GLN A 68 6.85 14.49 12.62
C GLN A 68 6.40 15.15 11.32
N ALA A 69 5.52 14.51 10.56
CA ALA A 69 4.93 15.05 9.34
C ALA A 69 3.72 15.97 9.60
N GLY A 70 3.29 16.16 10.86
CA GLY A 70 2.09 16.93 11.20
C GLY A 70 0.77 16.20 10.94
N GLU A 71 0.81 14.88 10.75
CA GLU A 71 -0.35 14.03 10.51
C GLU A 71 -0.92 13.45 11.81
N ASP A 72 -2.22 13.11 11.81
CA ASP A 72 -2.87 12.44 12.93
C ASP A 72 -2.40 10.99 13.05
N ALA A 73 -1.49 10.77 14.00
CA ALA A 73 -0.92 9.45 14.27
C ALA A 73 -1.95 8.39 14.66
N GLU A 74 -3.09 8.74 15.26
CA GLU A 74 -4.06 7.72 15.67
C GLU A 74 -4.73 7.06 14.47
N ARG A 75 -4.79 7.75 13.33
CA ARG A 75 -5.28 7.22 12.05
C ARG A 75 -4.25 6.36 11.32
N ILE A 76 -3.00 6.32 11.79
CA ILE A 76 -1.90 5.62 11.13
C ILE A 76 -1.60 4.27 11.77
N SER A 77 -1.59 3.25 10.92
CA SER A 77 -1.22 1.87 11.22
C SER A 77 -0.70 1.14 9.97
N THR A 78 -0.16 -0.06 10.15
CA THR A 78 0.17 -0.93 9.00
C THR A 78 -1.05 -1.20 8.10
N HIS A 79 -2.26 -1.27 8.67
CA HIS A 79 -3.49 -1.42 7.89
C HIS A 79 -3.83 -0.16 7.08
N SER A 80 -3.62 1.03 7.66
CA SER A 80 -3.86 2.31 6.95
C SER A 80 -3.00 2.46 5.69
N LEU A 81 -1.79 1.87 5.65
CA LEU A 81 -0.96 1.88 4.44
C LEU A 81 -1.61 1.12 3.29
N ARG A 82 -2.33 0.03 3.59
CA ARG A 82 -3.03 -0.78 2.59
C ARG A 82 -4.21 -0.01 2.01
N THR A 83 -5.00 0.64 2.85
CA THR A 83 -6.18 1.42 2.42
C THR A 83 -5.75 2.71 1.71
N GLY A 84 -4.73 3.39 2.25
CA GLY A 84 -4.12 4.57 1.63
C GLY A 84 -3.50 4.26 0.27
N GLY A 85 -2.80 3.13 0.12
CA GLY A 85 -2.27 2.67 -1.17
C GLY A 85 -3.37 2.40 -2.21
N ALA A 86 -4.50 1.81 -1.80
CA ALA A 86 -5.65 1.62 -2.69
C ALA A 86 -6.23 2.96 -3.15
N SER A 87 -6.41 3.90 -2.21
CA SER A 87 -6.93 5.24 -2.47
C SER A 87 -5.99 6.02 -3.41
N ALA A 88 -4.68 5.91 -3.21
CA ALA A 88 -3.67 6.55 -4.06
C ALA A 88 -3.65 5.97 -5.48
N LEU A 89 -3.73 4.64 -5.63
CA LEU A 89 -3.85 3.99 -6.93
C LEU A 89 -5.12 4.43 -7.66
N HIS A 90 -6.24 4.54 -6.95
CA HIS A 90 -7.50 5.00 -7.53
C HIS A 90 -7.43 6.46 -7.97
N ALA A 91 -6.87 7.34 -7.15
CA ALA A 91 -6.62 8.74 -7.50
C ALA A 91 -5.69 8.88 -8.72
N ALA A 92 -4.77 7.92 -8.92
CA ALA A 92 -3.92 7.83 -10.10
C ALA A 92 -4.62 7.23 -11.33
N GLY A 93 -5.92 6.91 -11.25
CA GLY A 93 -6.71 6.37 -12.35
C GLY A 93 -6.54 4.87 -12.59
N VAL A 94 -5.94 4.13 -11.66
CA VAL A 94 -5.86 2.67 -11.76
C VAL A 94 -7.25 2.07 -11.58
N ASP A 95 -7.57 1.11 -12.45
CA ASP A 95 -8.85 0.42 -12.44
C ASP A 95 -9.15 -0.29 -11.11
N ALA A 96 -10.42 -0.31 -10.71
CA ALA A 96 -10.86 -0.86 -9.43
C ALA A 96 -10.58 -2.36 -9.31
N ASP A 97 -10.71 -3.14 -10.39
CA ASP A 97 -10.41 -4.57 -10.38
C ASP A 97 -8.91 -4.80 -10.30
N ALA A 98 -8.10 -3.98 -10.98
CA ALA A 98 -6.65 -4.02 -10.83
C ALA A 98 -6.23 -3.72 -9.38
N ILE A 99 -6.87 -2.76 -8.71
CA ILE A 99 -6.65 -2.46 -7.27
C ILE A 99 -7.10 -3.62 -6.39
N ARG A 100 -8.29 -4.19 -6.64
CA ARG A 100 -8.83 -5.35 -5.91
C ARG A 100 -7.86 -6.52 -5.97
N MET A 101 -7.41 -6.87 -7.17
CA MET A 101 -6.43 -7.92 -7.43
C MET A 101 -5.09 -7.57 -6.80
N HIS A 102 -4.67 -6.30 -6.86
CA HIS A 102 -3.42 -5.87 -6.25
C HIS A 102 -3.44 -6.01 -4.72
N GLY A 103 -4.48 -5.58 -4.02
CA GLY A 103 -4.52 -5.82 -2.56
C GLY A 103 -4.97 -7.21 -2.17
N ARG A 104 -5.51 -8.03 -3.08
CA ARG A 104 -6.08 -9.35 -2.73
C ARG A 104 -7.29 -9.20 -1.81
N TRP A 105 -8.22 -8.32 -2.17
CA TRP A 105 -9.49 -8.23 -1.47
C TRP A 105 -10.42 -9.34 -1.96
N ALA A 106 -10.87 -10.18 -1.01
CA ALA A 106 -11.81 -11.26 -1.30
C ALA A 106 -13.21 -10.71 -1.60
N SER A 107 -13.62 -9.68 -0.86
CA SER A 107 -14.91 -9.01 -0.99
C SER A 107 -14.76 -7.58 -1.53
N ASP A 108 -15.90 -6.96 -1.84
CA ASP A 108 -15.99 -5.59 -2.34
C ASP A 108 -15.81 -4.52 -1.25
N ALA A 109 -15.40 -4.90 -0.04
CA ALA A 109 -15.12 -3.97 1.06
C ALA A 109 -14.05 -2.91 0.71
N TYR A 110 -13.19 -3.17 -0.27
CA TYR A 110 -12.19 -2.20 -0.75
C TYR A 110 -12.80 -0.97 -1.40
N GLN A 111 -14.02 -1.08 -1.96
CA GLN A 111 -14.70 0.01 -2.65
C GLN A 111 -14.96 1.21 -1.75
N ALA A 112 -15.17 0.98 -0.43
CA ALA A 112 -15.34 2.07 0.53
C ALA A 112 -14.15 3.04 0.51
N PHE A 113 -12.93 2.51 0.39
CA PHE A 113 -11.71 3.33 0.33
C PHE A 113 -11.55 4.09 -0.99
N LEU A 114 -12.12 3.57 -2.10
CA LEU A 114 -12.04 4.24 -3.39
C LEU A 114 -12.99 5.44 -3.48
N ARG A 115 -14.15 5.37 -2.83
CA ARG A 115 -15.18 6.44 -2.83
C ARG A 115 -14.72 7.72 -2.13
N GLU A 116 -13.77 7.62 -1.21
CA GLU A 116 -13.27 8.76 -0.43
C GLU A 116 -12.19 9.59 -1.19
N ALA A 117 -11.75 9.16 -2.37
CA ALA A 117 -10.78 9.91 -3.18
C ALA A 117 -11.44 11.09 -3.93
N SER A 118 -11.25 12.30 -3.43
CA SER A 118 -11.87 13.55 -3.94
C SER A 118 -11.62 13.86 -5.43
N ALA A 119 -10.51 13.37 -5.99
CA ALA A 119 -10.14 13.59 -7.40
C ALA A 119 -11.19 13.03 -8.38
N THR A 120 -11.93 11.99 -7.98
CA THR A 120 -12.95 11.35 -8.81
C THR A 120 -14.17 12.25 -9.01
N SER A 121 -14.56 13.05 -8.00
CA SER A 121 -15.74 13.94 -8.08
C SER A 121 -15.60 15.02 -9.15
N LEU A 122 -14.41 15.62 -9.32
CA LEU A 122 -14.18 16.64 -10.34
C LEU A 122 -14.17 16.06 -11.76
N GLN A 123 -13.58 14.87 -11.95
CA GLN A 123 -13.62 14.19 -13.24
C GLN A 123 -15.02 13.73 -13.61
N LEU A 124 -15.81 13.24 -12.63
CA LEU A 124 -17.21 12.87 -12.83
C LEU A 124 -18.04 14.08 -13.24
N ALA A 125 -17.89 15.22 -12.56
CA ALA A 125 -18.58 16.45 -12.92
C ALA A 125 -18.29 16.90 -14.36
N LYS A 126 -17.02 16.84 -14.79
CA LYS A 126 -16.63 17.13 -16.18
C LYS A 126 -17.29 16.17 -17.18
N ARG A 127 -17.29 14.87 -16.90
CA ARG A 127 -17.91 13.86 -17.78
C ARG A 127 -19.42 14.02 -17.87
N MET A 128 -20.10 14.34 -16.75
CA MET A 128 -21.53 14.62 -16.74
C MET A 128 -21.89 15.83 -17.61
N GLY A 129 -21.08 16.91 -17.56
CA GLY A 129 -21.28 18.10 -18.38
C GLY A 129 -21.06 17.90 -19.90
N HIS A 130 -20.42 16.79 -20.29
CA HIS A 130 -20.15 16.45 -21.70
C HIS A 130 -21.04 15.32 -22.25
N VAL A 131 -22.07 14.87 -21.52
CA VAL A 131 -23.07 13.95 -22.05
C VAL A 131 -23.94 14.70 -23.06
N THR A 132 -23.54 14.68 -24.33
CA THR A 132 -24.42 15.09 -25.43
C THR A 132 -25.48 14.01 -25.62
N SER A 133 -26.73 14.32 -25.31
CA SER A 133 -27.86 13.48 -25.72
C SER A 133 -27.85 13.38 -27.24
N LYS A 134 -27.87 12.16 -27.78
CA LYS A 134 -28.27 11.98 -29.18
C LYS A 134 -29.78 12.22 -29.24
N PRO A 135 -30.27 13.20 -30.02
CA PRO A 135 -31.70 13.29 -30.29
C PRO A 135 -32.11 12.08 -31.14
N ASN A 136 -33.20 11.43 -30.73
CA ASN A 136 -33.94 10.48 -31.56
C ASN A 136 -34.77 11.22 -32.59
#